data_AF-A0A958M082-F1
#
_entry.id   AF-A0A958M082-F1
#
_cell.length_a   1.000
_cell.length_b   1.000
_cell.length_c   1.000
_cell.angle_alpha   90.00
_cell.angle_beta   90.00
_cell.angle_gamma   90.00
#
_symmetry.space_group_name_H-M   'P 1'
#
loop_
_entity.id
_entity.type
_entity.pdbx_description
1 polymer ?
#
loop_
_entity_poly.entity_id
_entity_poly.type
_entity_poly.pdbx_seq_one_letter_code
_entity_poly.pdbx_strand_id
1 'polypeptide(L)' 'MGNIQAMLMLCWRIASLYDSGKSEMGQIAMAKAWITERAREVARLGREICGGNGLLHENYVMRALTDLEGIYTY' A
#
# COMPACT_ATOMS: atom_id res chain seq x y z
N MET A 1 4.93 -8.85 8.27
CA MET A 1 5.36 -9.32 6.93
C MET A 1 4.20 -9.78 6.04
N GLY A 2 3.14 -10.42 6.57
CA GLY A 2 2.02 -10.92 5.76
C GLY A 2 1.32 -9.88 4.88
N ASN A 3 1.10 -8.65 5.37
CA ASN A 3 0.45 -7.59 4.58
C ASN A 3 1.23 -7.24 3.31
N ILE A 4 2.56 -7.10 3.39
CA ILE A 4 3.41 -6.75 2.24
C ILE A 4 3.37 -7.87 1.19
N GLN A 5 3.49 -9.13 1.63
CA GLN A 5 3.42 -10.29 0.74
C GLN A 5 2.05 -10.40 0.07
N ALA A 6 0.96 -10.21 0.81
CA ALA A 6 -0.39 -10.25 0.27
C ALA A 6 -0.65 -9.13 -0.74
N MET A 7 -0.22 -7.89 -0.44
CA MET A 7 -0.32 -6.77 -1.38
C MET A 7 0.44 -7.06 -2.68
N LEU A 8 1.67 -7.57 -2.58
CA LEU A 8 2.48 -7.91 -3.76
C LEU A 8 1.84 -9.01 -4.61
N MET A 9 1.35 -10.08 -3.97
CA MET A 9 0.69 -11.19 -4.68
C MET A 9 -0.61 -10.75 -5.34
N LEU A 10 -1.39 -9.88 -4.69
CA LEU A 10 -2.62 -9.34 -5.28
C LEU A 10 -2.33 -8.44 -6.49
N CYS A 11 -1.35 -7.53 -6.38
CA CYS A 11 -0.87 -6.74 -7.52
C CYS A 11 -0.43 -7.63 -8.68
N TRP A 12 0.40 -8.65 -8.39
CA TRP A 12 0.89 -9.57 -9.41
C TRP A 12 -0.25 -10.34 -10.08
N ARG A 13 -1.24 -10.80 -9.32
CA ARG A 13 -2.40 -11.50 -9.86
C ARG A 13 -3.23 -10.62 -10.79
N ILE A 14 -3.48 -9.37 -10.40
CA ILE A 14 -4.22 -8.41 -11.22
C ILE A 14 -3.46 -8.08 -12.50
N ALA A 15 -2.14 -7.86 -12.42
CA ALA A 15 -1.30 -7.63 -13.59
C ALA A 15 -1.36 -8.81 -14.58
N SER A 16 -1.23 -10.05 -14.08
CA SER A 16 -1.35 -11.25 -14.91
C SER A 16 -2.73 -11.41 -15.56
N LEU A 17 -3.81 -11.06 -14.86
CA LEU A 17 -5.16 -11.05 -15.43
C LEU A 17 -5.32 -9.96 -16.49
N TYR A 18 -4.71 -8.80 -16.27
CA TYR A 18 -4.73 -7.69 -17.22
C TYR A 18 -4.01 -8.07 -18.51
N ASP A 19 -2.79 -8.62 -18.41
CA ASP A 19 -2.00 -9.07 -19.57
C ASP A 19 -2.70 -10.16 -20.38
N SER A 20 -3.51 -11.01 -19.73
CA SER A 20 -4.30 -12.05 -20.39
C SER A 20 -5.66 -11.57 -20.91
N GLY A 21 -5.99 -10.29 -20.77
CA GLY A 21 -7.28 -9.72 -21.19
C GLY A 21 -8.48 -10.20 -20.37
N LYS A 22 -8.24 -10.75 -19.17
CA LYS A 22 -9.25 -11.35 -18.28
C LYS A 22 -9.53 -10.50 -17.03
N SER A 23 -8.88 -9.34 -16.89
CA SER A 23 -9.11 -8.46 -15.76
C SER A 23 -10.44 -7.72 -15.90
N GLU A 24 -11.24 -7.75 -14.84
CA GLU A 24 -12.42 -6.89 -14.73
C GLU A 24 -12.05 -5.58 -14.00
N MET A 25 -12.63 -4.46 -14.42
CA MET A 25 -12.38 -3.15 -13.78
C MET A 25 -12.70 -3.19 -12.27
N GLY A 26 -13.73 -3.93 -11.86
CA GLY A 26 -14.06 -4.12 -10.45
C GLY A 26 -12.94 -4.78 -9.64
N GLN A 27 -12.21 -5.74 -10.24
CA GLN A 27 -11.08 -6.41 -9.59
C GLN A 27 -9.89 -5.46 -9.42
N ILE A 28 -9.63 -4.62 -10.42
CA ILE A 28 -8.56 -3.61 -10.36
C ILE A 28 -8.87 -2.57 -9.29
N ALA A 29 -10.11 -2.06 -9.25
CA ALA A 29 -10.56 -1.08 -8.27
C ALA A 29 -10.51 -1.66 -6.83
N MET A 30 -10.98 -2.89 -6.65
CA MET A 30 -10.92 -3.59 -5.36
C MET A 30 -9.47 -3.80 -4.90
N ALA A 31 -8.57 -4.22 -5.79
CA ALA A 31 -7.16 -4.40 -5.46
C ALA A 31 -6.52 -3.07 -5.06
N LYS A 32 -6.76 -1.99 -5.81
CA LYS A 32 -6.26 -0.64 -5.46
C LYS A 32 -6.76 -0.20 -4.09
N ALA A 33 -8.06 -0.31 -3.82
CA ALA A 33 -8.65 0.08 -2.54
C ALA A 33 -8.06 -0.72 -1.38
N TRP A 34 -7.97 -2.04 -1.52
CA TRP A 34 -7.48 -2.91 -0.46
C TRP A 34 -5.99 -2.71 -0.19
N ILE A 35 -5.17 -2.60 -1.25
CA ILE A 35 -3.71 -2.43 -1.11
C ILE A 35 -3.36 -1.10 -0.47
N THR A 36 -4.01 -0.01 -0.89
CA THR A 36 -3.75 1.32 -0.33
C THR A 36 -4.17 1.41 1.14
N GLU A 37 -5.28 0.77 1.52
CA GLU A 37 -5.70 0.65 2.92
C GLU A 37 -4.66 -0.11 3.77
N ARG A 38 -4.22 -1.29 3.30
CA ARG A 38 -3.20 -2.09 4.01
C ARG A 38 -1.84 -1.40 4.05
N ALA A 39 -1.47 -0.66 3.01
CA ALA A 39 -0.22 0.09 2.98
C ALA A 39 -0.20 1.19 4.04
N ARG A 40 -1.30 1.92 4.23
CA ARG A 40 -1.44 2.93 5.32
C ARG A 40 -1.26 2.30 6.69
N GLU A 41 -1.85 1.14 6.92
CA GLU A 41 -1.70 0.38 8.17
C GLU A 41 -0.22 0.00 8.43
N VAL A 42 0.47 -0.53 7.41
CA VAL A 42 1.89 -0.90 7.51
C VAL A 42 2.76 0.32 7.79
N ALA A 43 2.54 1.45 7.10
CA ALA A 43 3.30 2.67 7.30
C ALA A 43 3.07 3.27 8.70
N ARG A 44 1.84 3.21 9.22
CA ARG A 44 1.53 3.64 10.59
C ARG A 44 2.28 2.80 11.62
N LEU A 45 2.26 1.47 11.48
CA LEU A 45 3.03 0.57 12.36
C LEU A 45 4.54 0.85 12.27
N GLY A 46 5.06 1.08 11.06
CA GLY A 46 6.46 1.48 10.86
C GLY A 46 6.80 2.77 11.59
N ARG A 47 5.92 3.78 11.52
CA ARG A 47 6.10 5.06 12.22
C ARG A 47 6.12 4.88 13.74
N GLU A 48 5.23 4.05 14.26
CA GLU A 48 5.15 3.75 15.70
C GLU A 48 6.41 3.07 16.22
N ILE A 49 6.96 2.11 15.47
CA ILE A 49 8.22 1.40 15.84
C ILE A 49 9.39 2.38 15.94
N CYS A 50 9.42 3.42 15.10
CA CYS A 50 10.46 4.44 15.15
C CYS A 50 10.30 5.45 16.30
N GLY A 51 9.21 5.43 17.06
CA GLY A 51 8.96 6.38 18.16
C GLY A 51 9.08 7.83 17.71
N GLY A 52 9.78 8.67 18.51
CA GLY A 52 10.02 10.08 18.17
C GLY A 52 10.79 10.27 16.86
N ASN A 53 11.70 9.35 16.53
CA ASN A 53 12.46 9.38 15.27
C ASN A 53 11.55 9.19 14.05
N GLY A 54 10.40 8.52 14.24
CA GLY A 54 9.39 8.35 13.20
C GLY A 54 8.71 9.64 12.74
N LEU A 55 8.86 10.74 13.49
CA LEU A 55 8.35 12.07 13.12
C LEU A 55 9.38 12.92 12.36
N LEU A 56 10.66 12.56 12.44
CA LEU A 56 11.73 13.31 11.79
C LEU A 56 11.68 13.08 10.29
N HIS A 57 11.76 14.17 9.53
CA HIS A 57 11.72 14.12 8.06
C HIS A 57 12.87 13.28 7.49
N GLU A 58 14.04 13.30 8.15
CA GLU A 58 15.26 12.60 7.75
C GLU A 58 15.09 11.07 7.73
N ASN A 59 14.20 10.53 8.57
CA ASN A 59 13.97 9.08 8.67
C ASN A 59 12.94 8.55 7.68
N TYR A 60 12.38 9.41 6.80
CA TYR A 60 11.45 9.09 5.71
C TYR A 60 10.09 8.48 6.12
N VAL A 61 9.96 7.83 7.27
CA VAL A 61 8.76 7.08 7.65
C VAL A 61 7.51 7.96 7.73
N MET A 62 7.62 9.18 8.26
CA MET A 62 6.50 10.12 8.28
C MET A 62 6.08 10.53 6.87
N ARG A 63 7.05 10.77 5.98
CA ARG A 63 6.79 11.10 4.57
C ARG A 63 6.08 9.97 3.86
N ALA A 64 6.54 8.73 4.02
CA ALA A 64 5.89 7.55 3.45
C ALA A 64 4.43 7.41 3.90
N LEU A 65 4.14 7.68 5.18
CA LEU A 65 2.78 7.66 5.70
C LEU A 65 1.93 8.77 5.06
N THR A 66 2.45 9.99 4.94
CA THR A 66 1.74 11.11 4.31
C THR A 66 1.48 10.89 2.81
N ASP A 67 2.44 10.35 2.07
CA ASP A 67 2.28 10.04 0.64
C ASP A 67 1.16 9.00 0.43
N LEU A 68 1.04 8.02 1.33
CA LEU A 68 -0.01 7.01 1.28
C LEU A 68 -1.42 7.54 1.53
N GLU A 69 -1.59 8.65 2.27
CA GLU A 69 -2.90 9.32 2.42
C GLU A 69 -3.39 9.89 1.08
N GLY A 70 -2.47 10.43 0.28
CA GLY A 70 -2.77 10.90 -1.07
C GLY A 70 -3.15 9.76 -2.00
N ILE A 71 -2.34 8.70 -2.02
CA ILE A 71 -2.56 7.52 -2.89
C ILE A 71 -3.86 6.77 -2.54
N TYR A 72 -4.25 6.76 -1.26
CA TYR A 72 -5.53 6.15 -0.86
C TYR A 72 -6.74 6.94 -1.38
N THR A 73 -6.60 8.27 -1.49
CA THR A 73 -7.70 9.17 -1.86
C THR A 73 -7.90 9.26 -3.37
N TYR A 74 -6.82 9.31 -4.15
CA TYR A 74 -6.85 9.40 -5.62
C TYR A 74 -6.85 8.01 -6.24
#